data_AF-F2JHT3-F1
#
_entry.id   AF-F2JHT3-F1
#
_cell.length_a   1.000
_cell.length_b   1.000
_cell.length_c   1.000
_cell.angle_alpha   90.00
_cell.angle_beta   90.00
_cell.angle_gamma   90.00
#
_symmetry.space_group_name_H-M   'P 1'
#
loop_
_entity.id
_entity.type
_entity.pdbx_description
1 polymer ?
#
loop_
_entity_poly.entity_id
_entity_poly.type
_entity_poly.pdbx_seq_one_letter_code
_entity_poly.pdbx_strand_id
1 'polypeptide(L)'
;MKLEEITMLGNWNTEEELIKIIELIEDKISYKGYSEDEVITLVNKLLEINVLSLKYEAREELLNTLCNANSYYNIQEKVDFNNILAIKDELEDDLKEYILELFG
;
A
#
# COMPACT_ATOMS: atom_id res chain seq x y z
N MET A 1 4.92 9.50 -17.62
CA MET A 1 5.07 10.13 -16.29
C MET A 1 6.02 9.27 -15.49
N LYS A 2 6.97 9.86 -14.76
CA LYS A 2 7.92 9.10 -13.93
C LYS A 2 7.71 9.56 -12.50
N LEU A 3 7.00 8.77 -11.71
CA LEU A 3 6.82 9.01 -10.29
C LEU A 3 8.14 8.70 -9.58
N GLU A 4 8.64 9.65 -8.79
CA GLU A 4 9.90 9.50 -8.05
C GLU A 4 9.78 8.35 -7.04
N GLU A 5 8.61 8.19 -6.44
CA GLU A 5 8.26 7.19 -5.44
C GLU A 5 8.34 5.77 -6.02
N ILE A 6 7.99 5.56 -7.30
CA ILE A 6 8.21 4.25 -7.95
C ILE A 6 9.70 3.91 -8.01
N THR A 7 10.54 4.92 -8.25
CA THR A 7 11.99 4.72 -8.26
C THR A 7 12.49 4.44 -6.84
N MET A 8 11.94 5.10 -5.82
CA MET A 8 12.29 4.88 -4.42
C MET A 8 11.86 3.49 -3.94
N LEU A 9 10.64 3.05 -4.25
CA LEU A 9 10.13 1.70 -3.96
C LEU A 9 10.96 0.57 -4.60
N GLY A 10 11.73 0.88 -5.65
CA GLY A 10 12.65 -0.07 -6.27
C GLY A 10 14.07 -0.10 -5.67
N ASN A 11 14.41 0.81 -4.74
CA ASN A 11 15.81 1.03 -4.30
C ASN A 11 15.98 1.22 -2.78
N TRP A 12 14.98 0.89 -1.96
CA TRP A 12 15.12 0.91 -0.49
C TRP A 12 15.99 -0.25 -0.01
N ASN A 13 16.73 -0.03 1.08
CA ASN A 13 17.67 -1.00 1.66
C ASN A 13 17.27 -1.45 3.07
N THR A 14 16.40 -0.68 3.73
CA THR A 14 15.91 -0.96 5.09
C THR A 14 14.40 -0.79 5.16
N GLU A 15 13.76 -1.44 6.14
CA GLU A 15 12.32 -1.24 6.38
C GLU A 15 12.01 0.18 6.87
N GLU A 16 12.92 0.85 7.58
CA GLU A 16 12.75 2.27 7.95
C GLU A 16 12.74 3.19 6.74
N GLU A 17 13.52 2.89 5.70
CA GLU A 17 13.46 3.60 4.43
C GLU A 17 12.13 3.32 3.70
N LEU A 18 11.69 2.07 3.72
CA LEU A 18 10.41 1.67 3.11
C LEU A 18 9.23 2.40 3.77
N ILE A 19 9.16 2.43 5.10
CA ILE A 19 8.11 3.14 5.86
C ILE A 19 8.03 4.60 5.43
N LYS A 20 9.16 5.32 5.40
CA LYS A 20 9.19 6.73 4.98
C LYS A 20 8.71 6.95 3.54
N ILE A 21 8.98 6.00 2.65
CA ILE A 21 8.50 6.06 1.27
C ILE A 21 6.98 5.87 1.24
N ILE A 22 6.46 4.93 2.03
CA ILE A 22 5.02 4.66 2.13
C ILE A 22 4.30 5.86 2.76
N GLU A 23 4.80 6.42 3.86
CA GLU A 23 4.26 7.64 4.49
C GLU A 23 4.20 8.82 3.50
N LEU A 24 5.24 9.01 2.68
CA LEU A 24 5.24 10.05 1.64
C LEU A 24 4.15 9.82 0.58
N ILE A 25 3.91 8.56 0.20
CA ILE A 25 2.86 8.19 -0.74
C ILE A 25 1.48 8.42 -0.10
N GLU A 26 1.30 7.98 1.15
CA GLU A 26 0.08 8.14 1.95
C GLU A 26 -0.30 9.62 2.07
N ASP A 27 0.64 10.47 2.49
CA ASP A 27 0.44 11.92 2.61
C ASP A 27 -0.12 12.49 1.29
N LYS A 28 0.53 12.15 0.17
CA LYS A 28 0.12 12.65 -1.16
C LYS A 28 -1.22 12.06 -1.61
N ILE A 29 -1.52 10.81 -1.29
CA ILE A 29 -2.83 10.20 -1.51
C ILE A 29 -3.91 10.98 -0.75
N SER A 30 -3.68 11.25 0.54
CA SER A 30 -4.58 11.95 1.46
C SER A 30 -4.83 13.40 1.05
N TYR A 31 -3.82 14.09 0.49
CA TYR A 31 -3.97 15.44 -0.06
C TYR A 31 -4.42 15.50 -1.52
N LYS A 32 -4.81 14.37 -2.13
CA LYS A 32 -5.18 14.26 -3.54
C LYS A 32 -4.12 14.81 -4.50
N GLY A 33 -2.85 14.59 -4.16
CA GLY A 33 -1.68 15.03 -4.91
C GLY A 33 -1.37 14.20 -6.15
N TYR A 34 -2.10 13.10 -6.36
CA TYR A 34 -1.98 12.22 -7.50
C TYR A 34 -3.27 12.18 -8.32
N SER A 35 -3.14 11.89 -9.61
CA SER A 35 -4.25 11.41 -10.44
C SER A 35 -4.59 9.95 -10.09
N GLU A 36 -5.78 9.51 -10.47
CA GLU A 36 -6.21 8.12 -10.27
C GLU A 36 -5.25 7.11 -10.93
N ASP A 37 -4.79 7.37 -12.15
CA ASP A 37 -3.83 6.52 -12.88
C ASP A 37 -2.49 6.42 -12.13
N GLU A 38 -2.04 7.49 -11.49
CA GLU A 38 -0.85 7.50 -10.64
C GLU A 38 -1.02 6.63 -9.40
N VAL A 39 -2.16 6.75 -8.72
CA VAL A 39 -2.48 5.93 -7.55
C VAL A 39 -2.55 4.46 -7.92
N ILE A 40 -3.24 4.11 -9.01
CA ILE A 40 -3.28 2.73 -9.50
C ILE A 40 -1.87 2.20 -9.77
N THR A 41 -1.00 3.01 -10.38
CA THR A 41 0.39 2.61 -10.65
C THR A 41 1.18 2.40 -9.35
N LEU A 42 1.04 3.30 -8.37
CA LEU A 42 1.73 3.21 -7.08
C LEU A 42 1.24 2.00 -6.27
N VAL A 43 -0.07 1.79 -6.21
CA VAL A 43 -0.67 0.67 -5.49
C VAL A 43 -0.22 -0.66 -6.09
N ASN A 44 -0.24 -0.81 -7.41
CA ASN A 44 0.31 -2.01 -8.05
C ASN A 44 1.78 -2.24 -7.68
N LYS A 45 2.58 -1.16 -7.56
CA LYS A 45 3.97 -1.28 -7.13
C LYS A 45 4.12 -1.67 -5.66
N LEU A 46 3.27 -1.15 -4.78
CA LEU A 46 3.20 -1.53 -3.37
C LEU A 46 2.80 -3.01 -3.20
N LEU A 47 1.88 -3.51 -4.03
CA LEU A 47 1.43 -4.90 -4.02
C LEU A 47 2.51 -5.91 -4.45
N GLU A 48 3.61 -5.47 -5.07
CA GLU A 48 4.78 -6.33 -5.34
C GLU A 48 5.58 -6.65 -4.07
N ILE A 49 5.38 -5.91 -2.97
CA ILE A 49 6.09 -6.10 -1.71
C ILE A 49 5.53 -7.33 -0.99
N ASN A 50 6.43 -8.22 -0.56
CA ASN A 50 6.04 -9.36 0.27
C ASN A 50 5.72 -8.91 1.71
N VAL A 51 4.45 -8.64 1.97
CA VAL A 51 3.94 -8.16 3.26
C VAL A 51 4.42 -9.02 4.42
N LEU A 52 4.34 -10.35 4.32
CA LEU A 52 4.69 -11.27 5.40
C LEU A 52 6.19 -11.31 5.74
N SER A 53 7.04 -10.73 4.87
CA SER A 53 8.48 -10.59 5.16
C SER A 53 8.84 -9.34 5.95
N LEU A 54 7.90 -8.40 6.10
CA LEU A 54 8.10 -7.14 6.80
C LEU A 54 7.81 -7.28 8.31
N LYS A 55 8.43 -6.42 9.12
CA LYS A 55 8.03 -6.24 10.52
C LYS A 55 6.65 -5.61 10.60
N TYR A 56 6.05 -5.74 11.79
CA TYR A 56 4.71 -5.24 12.09
C TYR A 56 4.48 -3.80 11.61
N GLU A 57 5.35 -2.85 11.99
CA GLU A 57 5.20 -1.43 11.65
C GLU A 57 5.15 -1.17 10.14
N ALA A 58 6.02 -1.82 9.37
CA ALA A 58 6.01 -1.69 7.92
C ALA A 58 4.79 -2.39 7.26
N ARG A 59 4.26 -3.46 7.86
CA ARG A 59 3.01 -4.09 7.40
C ARG A 59 1.81 -3.19 7.65
N GLU A 60 1.71 -2.63 8.84
CA GLU A 60 0.63 -1.71 9.23
C GLU A 60 0.59 -0.51 8.29
N GLU A 61 1.73 0.15 8.09
CA GLU A 61 1.83 1.33 7.23
C GLU A 61 1.47 1.02 5.76
N LEU A 62 1.95 -0.12 5.25
CA LEU A 62 1.62 -0.60 3.91
C LEU A 62 0.12 -0.87 3.75
N LEU A 63 -0.48 -1.64 4.67
CA LEU A 63 -1.90 -2.01 4.62
C LEU A 63 -2.80 -0.79 4.78
N ASN A 64 -2.48 0.11 5.71
CA ASN A 64 -3.17 1.38 5.89
C ASN A 64 -3.15 2.23 4.60
N THR A 65 -1.99 2.33 3.96
CA THR A 65 -1.86 3.07 2.69
C THR A 65 -2.71 2.46 1.58
N LEU A 66 -2.79 1.12 1.49
CA LEU A 66 -3.67 0.45 0.52
C LEU A 66 -5.15 0.76 0.79
N CYS A 67 -5.58 0.73 2.06
CA CYS A 67 -6.94 1.13 2.45
C CYS A 67 -7.22 2.59 2.06
N ASN A 68 -6.33 3.52 2.38
CA ASN A 68 -6.50 4.94 2.07
C ASN A 68 -6.54 5.19 0.57
N ALA A 69 -5.67 4.53 -0.20
CA ALA A 69 -5.70 4.59 -1.66
C ALA A 69 -7.06 4.17 -2.21
N ASN A 70 -7.61 3.06 -1.71
CA ASN A 70 -8.93 2.59 -2.12
C ASN A 70 -10.05 3.55 -1.70
N SER A 71 -10.02 4.02 -0.45
CA SER A 71 -11.03 4.93 0.11
C SER A 71 -11.11 6.27 -0.63
N TYR A 72 -9.96 6.86 -0.97
CA TYR A 72 -9.92 8.18 -1.61
C TYR A 72 -10.13 8.16 -3.13
N TYR A 73 -9.77 7.07 -3.81
CA TYR A 73 -9.77 7.00 -5.28
C TYR A 73 -10.71 5.93 -5.85
N ASN A 74 -11.32 5.07 -5.03
CA ASN A 74 -12.24 4.02 -5.44
C ASN A 74 -11.66 3.11 -6.55
N ILE A 75 -10.49 2.53 -6.29
CA ILE A 75 -9.69 1.76 -7.26
C ILE A 75 -9.88 0.25 -7.16
N GLN A 76 -10.75 -0.24 -6.26
CA GLN A 76 -10.96 -1.66 -5.99
C GLN A 76 -11.23 -2.50 -7.25
N GLU A 77 -12.01 -1.98 -8.20
CA GLU A 77 -12.32 -2.69 -9.46
C GLU A 77 -11.18 -2.63 -10.49
N LYS A 78 -10.17 -1.78 -10.26
CA LYS A 78 -9.06 -1.48 -11.19
C LYS A 78 -7.73 -2.10 -10.75
N VAL A 79 -7.65 -2.58 -9.52
CA VAL A 79 -6.44 -3.14 -8.91
C VAL A 79 -6.76 -4.53 -8.36
N ASP A 80 -5.86 -5.49 -8.59
CA ASP A 80 -5.98 -6.84 -8.05
C ASP A 80 -5.37 -6.93 -6.65
N PHE A 81 -6.22 -6.92 -5.62
CA PHE A 81 -5.83 -7.07 -4.21
C PHE A 81 -5.82 -8.54 -3.73
N ASN A 82 -5.97 -9.54 -4.61
CA ASN A 82 -6.09 -10.94 -4.19
C ASN A 82 -4.85 -11.47 -3.45
N ASN A 83 -3.66 -10.93 -3.73
CA ASN A 83 -2.43 -11.24 -2.99
C ASN A 83 -2.54 -10.82 -1.51
N ILE A 84 -3.19 -9.70 -1.22
CA ILE A 84 -3.43 -9.19 0.13
C ILE A 84 -4.53 -10.00 0.83
N LEU A 85 -5.58 -10.37 0.11
CA LEU A 85 -6.62 -11.26 0.65
C LEU A 85 -6.07 -12.64 1.02
N ALA A 86 -5.15 -13.18 0.20
CA ALA A 86 -4.60 -14.51 0.37
C ALA A 86 -3.79 -14.68 1.66
N ILE A 87 -3.18 -13.60 2.18
CA ILE A 87 -2.36 -13.63 3.40
C ILE A 87 -3.15 -13.29 4.68
N LYS A 88 -4.46 -13.04 4.58
CA LYS A 88 -5.29 -12.56 5.70
C LYS A 88 -5.14 -13.39 6.98
N ASP A 89 -5.18 -14.72 6.86
CA ASP A 89 -5.15 -15.61 8.02
C ASP A 89 -3.75 -15.71 8.65
N GLU A 90 -2.72 -15.22 7.97
CA GLU A 90 -1.33 -15.18 8.43
C GLU A 90 -0.97 -13.86 9.15
N LEU A 91 -1.85 -12.85 9.08
CA LEU A 91 -1.67 -11.58 9.76
C LEU A 91 -2.07 -11.64 11.23
N GLU A 92 -1.55 -10.70 12.01
CA GLU A 92 -2.02 -10.38 13.35
C GLU A 92 -3.50 -9.97 13.33
N ASP A 93 -4.20 -10.18 14.45
CA ASP A 93 -5.65 -10.00 14.51
C ASP A 93 -6.10 -8.54 14.26
N ASP A 94 -5.29 -7.57 14.68
CA ASP A 94 -5.47 -6.15 14.40
C ASP A 94 -5.25 -5.82 12.92
N LEU A 95 -4.20 -6.37 12.29
CA LEU A 95 -3.92 -6.12 10.87
C LEU A 95 -4.97 -6.72 9.93
N LYS A 96 -5.76 -7.70 10.38
CA LYS A 96 -6.90 -8.24 9.60
C LYS A 96 -8.01 -7.21 9.37
N GLU A 97 -8.10 -6.17 10.20
CA GLU A 97 -9.09 -5.11 10.05
C GLU A 97 -8.90 -4.36 8.71
N TYR A 98 -7.66 -4.08 8.30
CA TYR A 98 -7.36 -3.49 6.99
C TYR A 98 -7.83 -4.35 5.81
N ILE A 99 -7.72 -5.68 5.93
CA ILE A 99 -8.23 -6.59 4.89
C ILE A 99 -9.76 -6.52 4.85
N LEU A 100 -10.43 -6.41 5.99
CA LEU A 100 -11.88 -6.26 6.01
C LEU A 100 -12.31 -4.92 5.40
N GLU A 101 -11.57 -3.84 5.61
CA GLU A 101 -11.83 -2.53 5.00
C GLU A 101 -11.63 -2.51 3.48
N LEU A 102 -10.61 -3.22 2.97
CA LEU A 102 -10.37 -3.30 1.52
C LEU A 102 -11.45 -4.06 0.75
N PHE A 103 -12.19 -4.94 1.41
CA PHE A 103 -13.13 -5.88 0.79
C PHE A 103 -14.57 -5.81 1.33
N GLY A 104 -14.85 -4.94 2.30
CA GLY A 104 -16.16 -4.73 2.91
C GLY A 104 -16.96 -3.62 2.24
#